data_AF-A0A0F2JCT9-F1
#
_entry.id   AF-A0A0F2JCT9-F1
#
_cell.length_a   1.000
_cell.length_b   1.000
_cell.length_c   1.000
_cell.angle_alpha   90.00
_cell.angle_beta   90.00
_cell.angle_gamma   90.00
#
_symmetry.space_group_name_H-M   'P 1'
#
loop_
_entity.id
_entity.type
_entity.pdbx_description
1 polymer ?
#
loop_
_entity_poly.entity_id
_entity_poly.type
_entity_poly.pdbx_seq_one_letter_code
_entity_poly.pdbx_strand_id
1 'polypeptide(L)' 'MGLEKVTTYLSIKEGLVTLNRKGAVDLSQEFRQGVLNRSIYTTCYGKIWLSVLPHCVEYDLTVHGGRISLDYDPFY' A
#
# COMPACT_ATOMS: atom_id res chain seq x y z
N MET A 1 -8.04 -15.31 -8.42
CA MET A 1 -7.55 -16.25 -7.38
C MET A 1 -6.31 -15.63 -6.78
N GLY A 2 -6.31 -15.27 -5.49
CA GLY A 2 -5.16 -14.60 -4.84
C GLY A 2 -5.47 -13.45 -3.87
N LEU A 3 -6.71 -12.95 -3.82
CA LEU A 3 -7.18 -12.02 -2.78
C LEU A 3 -8.28 -12.64 -1.88
N GLU A 4 -8.63 -13.91 -2.13
CA GLU A 4 -9.51 -14.63 -1.22
C GLU A 4 -8.86 -14.69 0.17
N LYS A 5 -9.64 -14.37 1.21
CA LYS A 5 -9.16 -14.28 2.61
C LYS A 5 -8.10 -13.20 2.85
N VAL A 6 -8.08 -12.13 2.07
CA VAL A 6 -7.28 -10.94 2.35
C VAL A 6 -8.17 -9.80 2.83
N THR A 7 -7.94 -9.34 4.05
CA THR A 7 -8.51 -8.08 4.54
C THR A 7 -7.60 -6.93 4.12
N THR A 8 -8.16 -5.97 3.40
CA THR A 8 -7.43 -4.78 2.94
C THR A 8 -7.91 -3.55 3.71
N TYR A 9 -6.98 -2.77 4.26
CA TYR A 9 -7.28 -1.49 4.89
C TYR A 9 -6.27 -0.43 4.45
N LEU A 10 -6.79 0.79 4.27
CA LEU A 10 -6.01 1.97 3.98
C LEU A 10 -6.02 2.87 5.22
N SER A 11 -4.85 3.36 5.61
CA SER A 11 -4.73 4.41 6.63
C SER A 11 -4.08 5.64 6.02
N ILE A 12 -4.62 6.81 6.32
CA ILE A 12 -4.06 8.08 5.88
C ILE A 12 -3.57 8.85 7.09
N LYS A 13 -2.35 9.37 6.97
CA LYS A 13 -1.76 10.39 7.85
C LYS A 13 -1.25 11.51 6.96
N GLU A 14 -0.91 12.65 7.54
CA GLU A 14 -0.41 13.81 6.80
C GLU A 14 0.75 13.42 5.83
N GLY A 15 0.46 13.51 4.52
CA GLY A 15 1.39 13.16 3.44
C GLY A 15 1.77 11.68 3.31
N LEU A 16 1.00 10.77 3.91
CA LEU A 16 1.27 9.33 3.90
C LEU A 16 -0.02 8.52 3.75
N VAL A 17 -0.06 7.68 2.71
CA VAL A 17 -1.06 6.61 2.57
C VAL A 17 -0.39 5.28 2.87
N THR A 18 -1.00 4.44 3.70
CA THR A 18 -0.50 3.08 3.95
C THR A 18 -1.53 2.07 3.48
N LEU A 19 -1.12 1.19 2.56
CA LEU A 19 -1.88 0.02 2.17
C LEU A 19 -1.47 -1.16 3.04
N ASN A 20 -2.44 -1.71 3.74
CA ASN A 20 -2.23 -2.92 4.51
C ASN A 20 -3.10 -4.05 3.96
N ARG A 21 -2.48 -5.23 3.84
CA ARG A 21 -3.15 -6.49 3.53
C ARG A 21 -2.82 -7.49 4.63
N LYS A 22 -3.84 -8.19 5.11
CA LYS A 22 -3.74 -9.20 6.17
C LYS A 22 -4.50 -10.47 5.78
N GLY A 23 -3.97 -11.64 6.15
CA GLY A 23 -4.60 -12.94 5.91
C GLY A 23 -3.76 -13.79 4.97
N ALA A 24 -4.31 -14.20 3.82
CA ALA A 24 -3.55 -14.97 2.83
C ALA A 24 -2.30 -14.23 2.28
N VAL A 25 -2.31 -12.90 2.40
CA VAL A 25 -1.19 -12.00 2.13
C VAL A 25 -1.00 -11.11 3.35
N ASP A 26 0.24 -11.01 3.83
CA ASP A 26 0.67 -10.01 4.79
C ASP A 26 1.58 -8.98 4.10
N LEU A 27 1.14 -7.72 4.10
CA LEU A 27 1.86 -6.60 3.51
C LEU A 27 1.50 -5.31 4.26
N SER A 28 2.49 -4.48 4.55
CA SER A 28 2.32 -3.08 4.94
C SER A 28 3.19 -2.23 4.04
N GLN A 29 2.56 -1.45 3.16
CA GLN A 29 3.25 -0.67 2.13
C GLN A 29 2.90 0.81 2.29
N GLU A 30 3.92 1.63 2.49
CA GLU A 30 3.77 3.06 2.72
C GLU A 30 4.07 3.86 1.46
N PHE A 31 3.17 4.81 1.16
CA PHE A 31 3.29 5.73 0.06
C PHE A 31 3.50 7.13 0.62
N ARG A 32 4.76 7.54 0.71
CA ARG A 32 5.19 8.90 1.02
C ARG A 32 5.95 9.46 -0.18
N GLN A 33 5.52 10.61 -0.68
CA GLN A 33 6.11 11.23 -1.86
C GLN A 33 7.63 11.43 -1.69
N GLY A 34 8.40 11.02 -2.70
CA GLY A 34 9.86 11.15 -2.75
C GLY A 34 10.62 10.19 -1.84
N VAL A 35 9.96 9.25 -1.15
CA VAL A 35 10.60 8.31 -0.22
C VAL A 35 10.49 6.89 -0.76
N LEU A 36 11.64 6.25 -0.99
CA LEU A 36 11.71 4.83 -1.33
C LEU A 36 11.32 4.00 -0.10
N ASN A 37 10.13 3.45 -0.10
CA ASN A 37 9.67 2.54 0.95
C ASN A 37 9.95 1.09 0.54
N ARG A 38 10.41 0.26 1.50
CA ARG A 38 10.60 -1.19 1.32
C ARG A 38 9.65 -1.93 2.24
N SER A 39 9.01 -2.96 1.72
CA SER A 39 8.04 -3.80 2.41
C SER A 39 8.29 -5.26 2.05
N ILE A 40 7.77 -6.18 2.87
CA ILE A 40 7.85 -7.62 2.61
C ILE A 40 6.44 -8.10 2.27
N TYR A 41 6.27 -8.60 1.05
CA TYR A 41 5.07 -9.30 0.63
C TYR A 41 5.19 -10.76 1.08
N THR A 42 4.41 -11.13 2.10
CA THR A 42 4.45 -12.47 2.70
C THR A 42 3.21 -13.26 2.32
N THR A 43 3.42 -14.50 1.87
CA THR A 43 2.37 -15.50 1.62
C THR A 43 2.75 -16.83 2.28
N CYS A 44 1.86 -17.83 2.21
CA CYS A 44 2.19 -19.19 2.63
C CYS A 44 3.25 -19.87 1.75
N TYR A 45 3.55 -19.33 0.57
CA TYR A 45 4.54 -19.88 -0.36
C TYR A 45 5.93 -19.26 -0.22
N GLY A 46 6.04 -18.14 0.50
CA GLY A 46 7.31 -17.44 0.66
C GLY A 46 7.15 -15.93 0.81
N LYS A 47 8.29 -15.24 0.73
CA LYS A 47 8.42 -13.80 0.96
C LYS A 47 9.15 -13.16 -0.22
N ILE A 48 8.69 -11.99 -0.64
CA ILE A 48 9.32 -11.16 -1.66
C ILE A 48 9.48 -9.75 -1.09
N TRP A 49 10.64 -9.13 -1.32
CA TRP A 49 10.84 -7.72 -1.03
C TRP A 49 10.21 -6.88 -2.12
N LEU A 50 9.38 -5.91 -1.73
CA LEU A 50 8.78 -4.94 -2.64
C LEU A 50 9.21 -3.55 -2.22
N SER A 51 9.67 -2.75 -3.17
CA SER A 51 9.93 -1.34 -2.94
C SER A 51 9.03 -0.47 -3.80
N VAL A 52 8.65 0.69 -3.29
CA VAL A 52 7.94 1.71 -4.06
C VAL A 52 8.56 3.08 -3.88
N LEU A 53 8.64 3.84 -4.96
CA LEU A 53 9.00 5.25 -4.94
C LEU A 53 7.79 6.08 -5.43
N PRO A 54 7.01 6.67 -4.52
CA PRO A 54 5.87 7.50 -4.89
C PRO A 54 6.29 8.87 -5.41
N HIS A 55 5.77 9.24 -6.57
CA HIS A 55 5.94 10.56 -7.21
C HIS A 55 4.81 11.52 -6.85
N CYS A 56 3.61 10.99 -6.63
CA CYS A 56 2.44 11.76 -6.22
C CYS A 56 1.61 10.97 -5.20
N VAL A 57 1.17 11.65 -4.14
CA VAL A 57 0.27 11.12 -3.10
C VAL A 57 -0.80 12.15 -2.82
N GLU A 58 -1.97 11.99 -3.44
CA GLU A 58 -3.13 12.85 -3.25
C GLU A 58 -4.30 12.08 -2.64
N TYR A 59 -5.00 12.71 -1.72
CA TYR A 59 -6.24 12.17 -1.16
C TYR A 59 -7.22 13.28 -0.85
N ASP A 60 -8.49 13.00 -1.07
CA ASP A 60 -9.64 13.81 -0.65
C ASP A 60 -10.69 12.85 -0.10
N LEU A 61 -10.85 12.84 1.23
CA LEU A 61 -11.76 11.93 1.92
C LEU A 61 -12.83 12.71 2.68
N THR A 62 -14.09 12.34 2.44
CA THR A 62 -15.26 12.88 3.13
C THR A 62 -16.12 11.73 3.66
N VAL A 63 -17.13 12.06 4.48
CA VAL A 63 -18.11 11.08 4.95
C VAL A 63 -19.01 10.51 3.84
N HIS A 64 -19.05 11.17 2.68
CA HIS A 64 -19.87 10.75 1.53
C HIS A 64 -19.09 9.97 0.48
N GLY A 65 -17.78 9.80 0.68
CA GLY A 65 -16.88 9.16 -0.26
C GLY A 65 -15.55 9.89 -0.35
N GLY A 66 -14.71 9.50 -1.29
CA GLY A 66 -13.43 10.14 -1.49
C GLY A 66 -12.61 9.54 -2.60
N ARG A 67 -11.45 10.15 -2.83
CA ARG A 67 -10.46 9.74 -3.83
C ARG A 67 -9.11 9.59 -3.15
N ILE A 68 -8.37 8.55 -3.53
CA ILE A 68 -6.95 8.43 -3.26
C ILE A 68 -6.28 8.19 -4.61
N SER A 69 -5.33 9.05 -4.97
CA SER A 69 -4.55 8.95 -6.19
C SER A 69 -3.08 8.78 -5.82
N LEU A 70 -2.47 7.69 -6.29
CA LEU A 70 -1.07 7.38 -6.07
C LEU A 70 -0.40 7.22 -7.42
N ASP A 71 0.71 7.92 -7.63
CA ASP A 71 1.64 7.71 -8.74
C ASP A 71 2.96 7.22 -8.16
N TYR A 72 3.49 6.09 -8.63
CA TYR A 72 4.67 5.46 -8.05
C TYR A 72 5.34 4.46 -8.99
N ASP A 73 6.65 4.29 -8.81
CA ASP A 73 7.41 3.22 -9.45
C ASP A 73 7.56 2.02 -8.51
N PRO A 74 7.23 0.78 -8.96
CA PRO A 74 7.50 -0.44 -8.23
C PRO A 74 8.90 -1.01 -8.55
N PHE A 75 9.56 -1.56 -7.54
CA PHE A 75 10.82 -2.32 -7.66
C PHE A 75 10.70 -3.67 -6.91
N TYR A 76 11.22 -4.74 -7.52
CA TYR A 76 11.11 -6.13 -7.04
C TYR A 76 12.48 -6.83 -7.02
#